data_AF-A0A0S8KIR7-F1
#
_entry.id   AF-A0A0S8KIR7-F1
#
_cell.length_a   1.000
_cell.length_b   1.000
_cell.length_c   1.000
_cell.angle_alpha   90.00
_cell.angle_beta   90.00
_cell.angle_gamma   90.00
#
_symmetry.space_group_name_H-M   'P 1'
#
loop_
_entity.id
_entity.type
_entity.pdbx_description
1 polymer ?
#
loop_
_entity_poly.entity_id
_entity_poly.type
_entity_poly.pdbx_seq_one_letter_code
_entity_poly.pdbx_strand_id
1 'polypeptide(L)'
;MDISIGQAVLIALAAYLGSSTWFFGVGYFTVYRPLIGGTIVGLLLGDVVTGMKLGAAINAIYLGFISTGGSLPSDLIFAGYIGTALGMAAGLDAPTALSLVVPLGLLGSGIWFFRMSADSLFVHWADAFARRGSTRGVAATNVWPGQILLLLLYGIPAFIIVYYGSGAVESVMGKVPPKLVEGLAMVGGMLPAIGIGMLLNYMARWRLVPFFLLGFLLAIYLQLPTLVIALVGLIAAVLHVQYSGALGPASAPDKAASLQLQPPSGLRLVTRRDMLGAWFRWLTFSHSCYNYERLQGLGFAHSMTPIIARLYKTREDIASALQRHLVFFNTEPNVGAVVHGVTVAMEEQRASGAEQITDDAINSVKSGLMGPLAGIGDSMTQGLITPTLLALGIGLAQQGNLAGPILYVLLESAAIVGISYFTWMQGYRWGRAAVERILQAGLLQPLTEGATVLGLTVVGALTATVVQLSTKLAITVGPQTVLLQTDVLDKILKGLLPLSLTVFIWWLLNRKKSPLAVILVVFAVGLTGTWLGWLGWS
;
A
#
# COMPACT_ATOMS: atom_id res chain seq x y z
N MET A 1 0.38 27.90 13.46
CA MET A 1 -0.11 27.45 14.78
C MET A 1 1.04 26.79 15.50
N ASP A 2 1.17 27.04 16.80
CA ASP A 2 2.24 26.42 17.59
C ASP A 2 1.83 25.01 18.01
N ILE A 3 2.66 24.02 17.67
CA ILE A 3 2.47 22.65 18.11
C ILE A 3 3.10 22.49 19.49
N SER A 4 2.29 22.17 20.51
CA SER A 4 2.80 21.90 21.85
C SER A 4 3.69 20.64 21.88
N ILE A 5 4.59 20.56 22.86
CA ILE A 5 5.43 19.36 23.07
C ILE A 5 4.56 18.10 23.17
N GLY A 6 3.44 18.16 23.89
CA GLY A 6 2.51 17.04 24.04
C GLY A 6 1.93 16.58 22.69
N GLN A 7 1.49 17.51 21.86
CA GLN A 7 0.98 17.19 20.52
C GLN A 7 2.08 16.60 19.63
N ALA A 8 3.30 17.15 19.66
CA ALA A 8 4.41 16.61 18.90
C ALA A 8 4.77 15.17 19.32
N VAL A 9 4.75 14.86 20.63
CA VAL A 9 4.95 13.49 21.13
C VAL A 9 3.84 12.56 20.63
N LEU A 10 2.58 12.98 20.71
CA LEU A 10 1.45 12.16 20.25
C LEU A 10 1.50 11.90 18.74
N ILE A 11 1.86 12.90 17.93
CA ILE A 11 2.03 12.74 16.48
C ILE A 11 3.20 11.79 16.19
N ALA A 12 4.31 11.90 16.90
CA ALA A 12 5.46 11.00 16.76
C ALA A 12 5.11 9.54 17.11
N LEU A 13 4.34 9.34 18.20
CA LEU A 13 3.83 8.02 18.57
C LEU A 13 2.86 7.48 17.51
N ALA A 14 1.99 8.32 16.97
CA ALA A 14 1.07 7.93 15.90
C ALA A 14 1.83 7.54 14.62
N ALA A 15 2.89 8.28 14.26
CA ALA A 15 3.76 7.97 13.13
C ALA A 15 4.48 6.62 13.32
N TYR A 16 5.03 6.36 14.52
CA TYR A 16 5.61 5.07 14.88
C TYR A 16 4.59 3.93 14.78
N LEU A 17 3.39 4.10 15.37
CA LEU A 17 2.35 3.09 15.34
C LEU A 17 1.83 2.82 13.92
N GLY A 18 1.73 3.86 13.08
CA GLY A 18 1.36 3.73 11.67
C GLY A 18 2.39 2.95 10.85
N SER A 19 3.68 3.04 11.16
CA SER A 19 4.72 2.21 10.54
C SER A 19 4.86 0.82 11.18
N SER A 20 4.22 0.60 12.32
CA SER A 20 4.42 -0.60 13.12
C SER A 20 3.51 -1.75 12.69
N THR A 21 4.00 -2.96 12.93
CA THR A 21 3.28 -4.22 12.82
C THR A 21 2.27 -4.48 13.94
N TRP A 22 2.16 -3.62 14.95
CA TRP A 22 1.18 -3.81 16.03
C TRP A 22 -0.27 -3.87 15.48
N PHE A 23 -1.14 -4.53 16.23
CA PHE A 23 -2.59 -4.63 15.93
C PHE A 23 -2.90 -5.27 14.56
N PHE A 24 -2.63 -6.58 14.41
CA PHE A 24 -3.02 -7.39 13.23
C PHE A 24 -2.34 -7.04 11.90
N GLY A 25 -1.20 -6.35 11.90
CA GLY A 25 -0.58 -5.89 10.64
C GLY A 25 -1.40 -4.82 9.89
N VAL A 26 -2.60 -4.51 10.38
CA VAL A 26 -3.48 -3.41 9.93
C VAL A 26 -2.74 -2.06 10.06
N GLY A 27 -1.84 -1.93 11.04
CA GLY A 27 -0.93 -0.79 11.14
C GLY A 27 -0.21 -0.51 9.81
N TYR A 28 0.57 -1.48 9.34
CA TYR A 28 1.42 -1.31 8.15
C TYR A 28 0.63 -1.25 6.82
N PHE A 29 -0.46 -1.99 6.66
CA PHE A 29 -1.19 -2.03 5.38
C PHE A 29 -2.29 -0.98 5.26
N THR A 30 -2.85 -0.56 6.39
CA THR A 30 -4.06 0.27 6.45
C THR A 30 -3.77 1.62 7.11
N VAL A 31 -3.15 1.65 8.29
CA VAL A 31 -2.91 2.91 9.02
C VAL A 31 -1.72 3.70 8.43
N TYR A 32 -0.78 3.02 7.79
CA TYR A 32 0.38 3.60 7.08
C TYR A 32 0.04 4.64 6.00
N ARG A 33 -1.24 4.77 5.62
CA ARG A 33 -1.68 5.63 4.51
C ARG A 33 -1.82 7.10 4.92
N PRO A 34 -1.39 8.05 4.07
CA PRO A 34 -1.53 9.49 4.35
C PRO A 34 -2.96 9.96 4.64
N LEU A 35 -3.98 9.34 4.04
CA LEU A 35 -5.39 9.61 4.36
C LEU A 35 -5.68 9.42 5.86
N ILE A 36 -5.19 8.32 6.43
CA ILE A 36 -5.39 7.99 7.84
C ILE A 36 -4.46 8.84 8.71
N GLY A 37 -3.19 8.98 8.31
CA GLY A 37 -2.23 9.82 9.00
C GLY A 37 -2.69 11.27 9.14
N GLY A 38 -3.16 11.88 8.06
CA GLY A 38 -3.66 13.25 8.11
C GLY A 38 -4.93 13.40 8.94
N THR A 39 -5.82 12.40 8.92
CA THR A 39 -7.00 12.38 9.80
C THR A 39 -6.61 12.33 11.28
N ILE A 40 -5.65 11.47 11.64
CA ILE A 40 -5.15 11.34 13.02
C ILE A 40 -4.44 12.63 13.45
N VAL A 41 -3.59 13.19 12.60
CA VAL A 41 -2.88 14.44 12.89
C VAL A 41 -3.86 15.59 13.06
N GLY A 42 -4.87 15.71 12.18
CA GLY A 42 -5.92 16.71 12.30
C GLY A 42 -6.67 16.60 13.62
N LEU A 43 -7.00 15.38 14.06
CA LEU A 43 -7.60 15.13 15.37
C LEU A 43 -6.70 15.59 16.53
N LEU A 44 -5.40 15.30 16.47
CA LEU A 44 -4.42 15.69 17.50
C LEU A 44 -4.15 17.21 17.54
N LEU A 45 -4.28 17.89 16.39
CA LEU A 45 -4.13 19.34 16.27
C LEU A 45 -5.44 20.11 16.47
N GLY A 46 -6.58 19.43 16.57
CA GLY A 46 -7.89 20.03 16.86
C GLY A 46 -8.73 20.41 15.64
N ASP A 47 -8.26 20.15 14.42
CA ASP A 47 -9.02 20.33 13.17
C ASP A 47 -8.91 19.08 12.29
N VAL A 48 -9.83 18.13 12.55
CA VAL A 48 -9.88 16.85 11.86
C VAL A 48 -10.21 16.99 10.37
N VAL A 49 -11.01 17.98 9.98
CA VAL A 49 -11.46 18.14 8.59
C VAL A 49 -10.32 18.64 7.72
N THR A 50 -9.58 19.64 8.19
CA THR A 50 -8.41 20.16 7.47
C THR A 50 -7.32 19.11 7.37
N GLY A 51 -7.00 18.41 8.47
CA GLY A 51 -6.00 17.34 8.46
C GLY A 51 -6.38 16.17 7.55
N MET A 52 -7.66 15.75 7.56
CA MET A 52 -8.17 14.71 6.69
C MET A 52 -8.08 15.10 5.21
N LYS A 53 -8.51 16.32 4.84
CA LYS A 53 -8.44 16.79 3.44
C LYS A 53 -7.00 16.88 2.93
N LEU A 54 -6.10 17.38 3.77
CA LEU A 54 -4.67 17.44 3.43
C LEU A 54 -4.07 16.03 3.30
N GLY A 55 -4.36 15.13 4.25
CA GLY A 55 -3.96 13.72 4.17
C GLY A 55 -4.49 13.02 2.92
N ALA A 56 -5.74 13.27 2.53
CA ALA A 56 -6.33 12.75 1.31
C ALA A 56 -5.64 13.28 0.04
N ALA A 57 -5.28 14.57 0.02
CA ALA A 57 -4.55 15.18 -1.08
C ALA A 57 -3.15 14.58 -1.22
N ILE A 58 -2.44 14.40 -0.10
CA ILE A 58 -1.13 13.76 -0.06
C ILE A 58 -1.25 12.31 -0.56
N ASN A 59 -2.26 11.57 -0.09
CA ASN A 59 -2.45 10.18 -0.48
C ASN A 59 -2.72 10.02 -1.98
N ALA A 60 -3.33 11.02 -2.65
CA ALA A 60 -3.61 10.97 -4.07
C ALA A 60 -2.30 10.88 -4.92
N ILE A 61 -1.22 11.50 -4.46
CA ILE A 61 0.12 11.41 -5.08
C ILE A 61 0.63 9.96 -5.06
N TYR A 62 0.29 9.22 -4.00
CA TYR A 62 0.76 7.87 -3.74
C TYR A 62 -0.29 6.79 -4.06
N LEU A 63 -1.32 7.09 -4.85
CA LEU A 63 -2.36 6.12 -5.21
C LEU A 63 -1.81 4.88 -5.93
N GLY A 64 -0.81 5.06 -6.80
CA GLY A 64 -0.12 3.96 -7.49
C GLY A 64 1.09 3.41 -6.73
N PHE A 65 1.20 3.67 -5.43
CA PHE A 65 2.31 3.20 -4.60
C PHE A 65 2.34 1.67 -4.53
N ILE A 66 3.46 1.08 -4.94
CA ILE A 66 3.75 -0.35 -4.79
C ILE A 66 5.17 -0.49 -4.25
N SER A 67 5.34 -1.37 -3.27
CA SER A 67 6.62 -1.74 -2.68
C SER A 67 6.85 -3.23 -2.89
N THR A 68 7.93 -3.58 -3.58
CA THR A 68 8.30 -4.98 -3.87
C THR A 68 9.74 -5.25 -3.45
N GLY A 69 10.02 -6.45 -2.92
CA GLY A 69 11.40 -6.91 -2.74
C GLY A 69 12.28 -6.03 -1.86
N GLY A 70 11.70 -5.36 -0.86
CA GLY A 70 12.45 -4.48 0.03
C GLY A 70 12.93 -3.17 -0.62
N SER A 71 12.24 -2.68 -1.65
CA SER A 71 12.41 -1.30 -2.15
C SER A 71 11.27 -0.40 -1.66
N LEU A 72 11.59 0.77 -1.14
CA LEU A 72 10.60 1.77 -0.74
C LEU A 72 10.79 3.06 -1.57
N PRO A 73 9.93 3.36 -2.57
CA PRO A 73 10.10 4.54 -3.41
C PRO A 73 9.90 5.87 -2.67
N SER A 74 9.00 5.87 -1.68
CA SER A 74 8.68 7.01 -0.84
C SER A 74 8.04 6.51 0.45
N ASP A 75 8.42 7.07 1.59
CA ASP A 75 7.83 6.71 2.87
C ASP A 75 6.55 7.50 3.13
N LEU A 76 5.45 6.77 3.28
CA LEU A 76 4.12 7.36 3.44
C LEU A 76 3.85 7.91 4.84
N ILE A 77 4.60 7.50 5.87
CA ILE A 77 4.48 8.08 7.21
C ILE A 77 5.08 9.48 7.22
N PHE A 78 6.28 9.63 6.68
CA PHE A 78 6.91 10.94 6.57
C PHE A 78 6.13 11.87 5.64
N ALA A 79 5.69 11.38 4.48
CA ALA A 79 4.87 12.19 3.58
C ALA A 79 3.50 12.54 4.21
N GLY A 80 2.83 11.57 4.83
CA GLY A 80 1.46 11.71 5.32
C GLY A 80 1.34 12.37 6.69
N TYR A 81 1.94 11.77 7.73
CA TYR A 81 1.79 12.25 9.10
C TYR A 81 2.56 13.55 9.31
N ILE A 82 3.85 13.52 9.01
CA ILE A 82 4.74 14.67 9.23
C ILE A 82 4.41 15.79 8.24
N GLY A 83 4.18 15.45 6.96
CA GLY A 83 3.74 16.43 5.95
C GLY A 83 2.41 17.11 6.31
N THR A 84 1.41 16.38 6.81
CA THR A 84 0.16 16.99 7.28
C THR A 84 0.40 17.89 8.48
N ALA A 85 1.19 17.43 9.47
CA ALA A 85 1.45 18.21 10.67
C ALA A 85 2.13 19.54 10.35
N LEU A 86 3.15 19.53 9.49
CA LEU A 86 3.83 20.74 9.05
C LEU A 86 2.95 21.65 8.19
N GLY A 87 2.18 21.08 7.27
CA GLY A 87 1.25 21.85 6.43
C GLY A 87 0.19 22.59 7.25
N MET A 88 -0.41 21.90 8.23
CA MET A 88 -1.36 22.50 9.16
C MET A 88 -0.69 23.52 10.08
N ALA A 89 0.49 23.22 10.60
CA ALA A 89 1.22 24.11 11.49
C ALA A 89 1.55 25.44 10.81
N ALA A 90 2.10 25.39 9.60
CA ALA A 90 2.48 26.58 8.84
C ALA A 90 1.29 27.27 8.13
N GLY A 91 0.06 26.77 8.28
CA GLY A 91 -1.14 27.35 7.66
C GLY A 91 -1.10 27.34 6.13
N LEU A 92 -0.42 26.35 5.54
CA LEU A 92 -0.26 26.24 4.09
C LEU A 92 -1.57 25.79 3.46
N ASP A 93 -1.88 26.34 2.28
CA ASP A 93 -2.90 25.79 1.41
C ASP A 93 -2.48 24.40 0.90
N ALA A 94 -3.46 23.58 0.54
CA ALA A 94 -3.21 22.18 0.21
C ALA A 94 -2.17 22.00 -0.92
N PRO A 95 -2.24 22.72 -2.07
CA PRO A 95 -1.25 22.57 -3.13
C PRO A 95 0.18 22.90 -2.69
N THR A 96 0.39 23.97 -1.91
CA THR A 96 1.72 24.31 -1.39
C THR A 96 2.24 23.24 -0.44
N ALA A 97 1.40 22.73 0.45
CA ALA A 97 1.77 21.63 1.35
C ALA A 97 2.18 20.35 0.58
N LEU A 98 1.51 20.03 -0.54
CA LEU A 98 1.86 18.89 -1.40
C LEU A 98 3.26 19.00 -2.04
N SER A 99 3.81 20.20 -2.20
CA SER A 99 5.17 20.35 -2.73
C SER A 99 6.25 19.89 -1.73
N LEU A 100 5.96 19.94 -0.43
CA LEU A 100 6.89 19.59 0.65
C LEU A 100 6.92 18.08 0.95
N VAL A 101 5.85 17.35 0.61
CA VAL A 101 5.72 15.94 1.04
C VAL A 101 6.61 14.99 0.26
N VAL A 102 6.96 15.30 -1.00
CA VAL A 102 7.85 14.46 -1.81
C VAL A 102 9.26 14.37 -1.18
N PRO A 103 9.94 15.49 -0.86
CA PRO A 103 11.20 15.45 -0.12
C PRO A 103 11.11 14.71 1.22
N LEU A 104 10.04 14.94 2.00
CA LEU A 104 9.84 14.25 3.29
C LEU A 104 9.73 12.74 3.11
N GLY A 105 8.95 12.27 2.12
CA GLY A 105 8.84 10.84 1.83
C GLY A 105 10.17 10.23 1.36
N LEU A 106 11.01 10.96 0.63
CA LEU A 106 12.36 10.52 0.25
C LEU A 106 13.29 10.42 1.47
N LEU A 107 13.23 11.39 2.39
CA LEU A 107 13.95 11.34 3.66
C LEU A 107 13.57 10.09 4.46
N GLY A 108 12.27 9.83 4.59
CA GLY A 108 11.77 8.62 5.26
C GLY A 108 12.21 7.33 4.57
N SER A 109 12.37 7.34 3.24
CA SER A 109 12.90 6.17 2.50
C SER A 109 14.36 5.89 2.87
N GLY A 110 15.17 6.93 3.05
CA GLY A 110 16.54 6.79 3.55
C GLY A 110 16.59 6.16 4.95
N ILE A 111 15.72 6.61 5.86
CA ILE A 111 15.58 6.04 7.21
C ILE A 111 15.15 4.57 7.13
N TRP A 112 14.22 4.24 6.23
CA TRP A 112 13.77 2.88 6.00
C TRP A 112 14.89 1.95 5.49
N PHE A 113 15.70 2.39 4.53
CA PHE A 113 16.86 1.63 4.04
C PHE A 113 17.90 1.38 5.14
N PHE A 114 18.12 2.39 5.99
CA PHE A 114 18.98 2.24 7.16
C PHE A 114 18.40 1.21 8.14
N ARG A 115 17.09 1.28 8.44
CA ARG A 115 16.41 0.30 9.28
C ARG A 115 16.61 -1.12 8.76
N MET A 116 16.36 -1.37 7.48
CA MET A 116 16.53 -2.70 6.86
C MET A 116 17.95 -3.26 7.02
N SER A 117 18.94 -2.36 6.94
CA SER A 117 20.35 -2.73 7.13
C SER A 117 20.64 -3.06 8.60
N ALA A 118 20.17 -2.21 9.53
CA ALA A 118 20.35 -2.40 10.96
C ALA A 118 19.61 -3.63 11.52
N ASP A 119 18.39 -3.92 11.05
CA ASP A 119 17.61 -5.10 11.44
C ASP A 119 18.32 -6.42 11.03
N SER A 120 19.25 -6.37 10.06
CA SER A 120 20.07 -7.54 9.70
C SER A 120 21.02 -7.96 10.84
N LEU A 121 21.35 -7.07 11.77
CA LEU A 121 22.17 -7.45 12.93
C LEU A 121 21.40 -8.37 13.89
N PHE A 122 20.09 -8.23 13.97
CA PHE A 122 19.25 -8.97 14.91
C PHE A 122 18.96 -10.40 14.45
N VAL A 123 19.05 -10.71 13.15
CA VAL A 123 18.81 -12.09 12.67
C VAL A 123 19.84 -13.08 13.21
N HIS A 124 21.08 -12.65 13.45
CA HIS A 124 22.11 -13.48 14.07
C HIS A 124 21.80 -13.80 15.54
N TRP A 125 21.09 -12.92 16.24
CA TRP A 125 20.61 -13.23 17.60
C TRP A 125 19.53 -14.32 17.55
N ALA A 126 18.65 -14.28 16.55
CA ALA A 126 17.66 -15.32 16.33
C ALA A 126 18.32 -16.68 16.02
N ASP A 127 19.40 -16.70 15.23
CA ASP A 127 20.18 -17.93 15.00
C ASP A 127 20.73 -18.52 16.30
N ALA A 128 21.30 -17.67 17.17
CA ALA A 128 21.83 -18.11 18.46
C ALA A 128 20.73 -18.70 19.36
N PHE A 129 19.53 -18.11 19.37
CA PHE A 129 18.37 -18.66 20.09
C PHE A 129 17.83 -19.94 19.46
N ALA A 130 17.81 -20.03 18.13
CA ALA A 130 17.36 -21.21 17.40
C ALA A 130 18.26 -22.41 17.66
N ARG A 131 19.59 -22.25 17.64
CA ARG A 131 20.55 -23.32 17.98
C ARG A 131 20.34 -23.87 19.40
N ARG A 132 19.79 -23.06 20.32
CA ARG A 132 19.47 -23.45 21.69
C ARG A 132 18.05 -24.06 21.84
N GLY A 133 17.30 -24.19 20.75
CA GLY A 133 15.91 -24.67 20.75
C GLY A 133 14.91 -23.69 21.39
N SER A 134 15.21 -22.39 21.45
CA SER A 134 14.38 -21.39 22.14
C SER A 134 13.37 -20.74 21.18
N THR A 135 12.16 -21.29 21.14
CA THR A 135 11.04 -20.69 20.37
C THR A 135 10.68 -19.29 20.85
N ARG A 136 10.69 -19.07 22.18
CA ARG A 136 10.45 -17.75 22.79
C ARG A 136 11.55 -16.74 22.44
N GLY A 137 12.80 -17.18 22.38
CA GLY A 137 13.92 -16.32 21.99
C GLY A 137 13.77 -15.83 20.55
N VAL A 138 13.53 -16.74 19.60
CA VAL A 138 13.29 -16.38 18.19
C VAL A 138 12.10 -15.42 18.04
N ALA A 139 10.98 -15.69 18.74
CA ALA A 139 9.83 -14.82 18.74
C ALA A 139 10.14 -13.41 19.30
N ALA A 140 10.84 -13.34 20.43
CA ALA A 140 11.22 -12.07 21.05
C ALA A 140 12.16 -11.24 20.17
N THR A 141 13.11 -11.88 19.48
CA THR A 141 14.03 -11.22 18.55
C THR A 141 13.30 -10.66 17.32
N ASN A 142 12.24 -11.31 16.84
CA ASN A 142 11.46 -10.75 15.74
C ASN A 142 10.69 -9.48 16.15
N VAL A 143 10.20 -9.45 17.40
CA VAL A 143 9.32 -8.37 17.84
C VAL A 143 10.10 -7.20 18.43
N TRP A 144 10.89 -7.41 19.50
CA TRP A 144 11.35 -6.30 20.33
C TRP A 144 12.46 -5.45 19.71
N PRO A 145 13.59 -6.02 19.24
CA PRO A 145 14.67 -5.23 18.65
C PRO A 145 14.20 -4.36 17.48
N GLY A 146 13.47 -4.96 16.53
CA GLY A 146 12.95 -4.23 15.36
C GLY A 146 11.94 -3.14 15.72
N GLN A 147 11.08 -3.35 16.73
CA GLN A 147 10.14 -2.32 17.19
C GLN A 147 10.80 -1.19 17.97
N ILE A 148 11.80 -1.49 18.80
CA ILE A 148 12.59 -0.48 19.49
C ILE A 148 13.35 0.37 18.46
N LEU A 149 14.01 -0.28 17.48
CA LEU A 149 14.71 0.42 16.41
C LEU A 149 13.74 1.29 15.60
N LEU A 150 12.55 0.78 15.28
CA LEU A 150 11.51 1.55 14.59
C LEU A 150 11.09 2.79 15.38
N LEU A 151 10.89 2.69 16.69
CA LEU A 151 10.55 3.83 17.54
C LEU A 151 11.66 4.88 17.53
N LEU A 152 12.92 4.46 17.61
CA LEU A 152 14.06 5.37 17.57
C LEU A 152 14.20 6.06 16.21
N LEU A 153 13.96 5.33 15.11
CA LEU A 153 14.18 5.83 13.75
C LEU A 153 12.98 6.60 13.17
N TYR A 154 11.75 6.29 13.56
CA TYR A 154 10.56 7.00 13.10
C TYR A 154 10.03 7.96 14.16
N GLY A 155 9.95 7.54 15.42
CA GLY A 155 9.41 8.35 16.51
C GLY A 155 10.25 9.59 16.81
N ILE A 156 11.57 9.42 17.03
CA ILE A 156 12.43 10.56 17.40
C ILE A 156 12.53 11.58 16.25
N PRO A 157 12.81 11.20 14.99
CA PRO A 157 12.83 12.16 13.89
C PRO A 157 11.47 12.80 13.64
N ALA A 158 10.36 12.05 13.75
CA ALA A 158 9.02 12.64 13.64
C ALA A 158 8.79 13.71 14.72
N PHE A 159 9.16 13.44 15.97
CA PHE A 159 9.05 14.42 17.05
C PHE A 159 9.87 15.69 16.74
N ILE A 160 11.14 15.53 16.37
CA ILE A 160 12.04 16.65 16.07
C ILE A 160 11.49 17.49 14.92
N ILE A 161 11.10 16.83 13.82
CA ILE A 161 10.60 17.53 12.63
C ILE A 161 9.27 18.21 12.93
N VAL A 162 8.34 17.56 13.62
CA VAL A 162 7.03 18.14 13.91
C VAL A 162 7.14 19.31 14.90
N TYR A 163 7.98 19.19 15.94
CA TYR A 163 8.11 20.22 16.97
C TYR A 163 8.93 21.43 16.53
N TYR A 164 10.06 21.22 15.84
CA TYR A 164 10.94 22.31 15.41
C TYR A 164 10.72 22.74 13.95
N GLY A 165 10.05 21.92 13.15
CA GLY A 165 9.96 22.12 11.70
C GLY A 165 8.93 23.16 11.29
N SER A 166 7.89 23.44 12.07
CA SER A 166 6.89 24.47 11.71
C SER A 166 7.55 25.85 11.55
N GLY A 167 8.34 26.27 12.53
CA GLY A 167 9.09 27.55 12.46
C GLY A 167 10.15 27.56 11.36
N ALA A 168 10.77 26.41 11.05
CA ALA A 168 11.70 26.29 9.92
C ALA A 168 10.97 26.44 8.58
N VAL A 169 9.82 25.80 8.40
CA VAL A 169 8.98 25.91 7.20
C VAL A 169 8.48 27.34 7.04
N GLU A 170 7.96 27.97 8.09
CA GLU A 170 7.51 29.37 8.05
C GLU A 170 8.65 30.34 7.68
N SER A 171 9.83 30.17 8.28
CA SER A 171 11.03 30.99 7.97
C SER A 171 11.49 30.84 6.52
N VAL A 172 11.44 29.63 5.98
CA VAL A 172 11.76 29.37 4.57
C VAL A 172 10.69 29.99 3.68
N MET A 173 9.41 29.69 3.93
CA MET A 173 8.29 30.17 3.13
C MET A 173 8.18 31.69 3.09
N GLY A 174 8.46 32.38 4.20
CA GLY A 174 8.51 33.84 4.25
C GLY A 174 9.62 34.47 3.39
N LYS A 175 10.63 33.70 2.97
CA LYS A 175 11.72 34.14 2.09
C LYS A 175 11.52 33.71 0.62
N VAL A 176 10.56 32.84 0.34
CA VAL A 176 10.29 32.35 -1.01
C VAL A 176 9.54 33.42 -1.81
N PRO A 177 10.01 33.82 -3.01
CA PRO A 177 9.31 34.78 -3.85
C PRO A 177 7.87 34.31 -4.20
N PRO A 178 6.86 35.21 -4.26
CA PRO A 178 5.48 34.81 -4.52
C PRO A 178 5.28 33.97 -5.79
N LYS A 179 6.03 34.29 -6.87
CA LYS A 179 6.00 33.52 -8.12
C LYS A 179 6.49 32.08 -7.95
N LEU A 180 7.45 31.84 -7.04
CA LEU A 180 7.94 30.49 -6.76
C LEU A 180 6.95 29.72 -5.89
N VAL A 181 6.27 30.38 -4.94
CA VAL A 181 5.16 29.78 -4.19
C VAL A 181 4.04 29.34 -5.14
N GLU A 182 3.64 30.22 -6.06
CA GLU A 182 2.63 29.90 -7.08
C GLU A 182 3.06 28.70 -7.95
N GLY A 183 4.33 28.66 -8.35
CA GLY A 183 4.89 27.53 -9.11
C GLY A 183 4.88 26.22 -8.31
N LEU A 184 5.21 26.25 -7.03
CA LEU A 184 5.17 25.08 -6.15
C LEU A 184 3.73 24.59 -5.92
N ALA A 185 2.78 25.51 -5.76
CA ALA A 185 1.36 25.19 -5.68
C ALA A 185 0.86 24.52 -6.98
N MET A 186 1.22 25.06 -8.15
CA MET A 186 0.90 24.45 -9.44
C MET A 186 1.46 23.04 -9.58
N VAL A 187 2.72 22.83 -9.22
CA VAL A 187 3.31 21.48 -9.20
C VAL A 187 2.52 20.57 -8.25
N GLY A 188 2.25 21.02 -7.03
CA GLY A 188 1.49 20.26 -6.03
C GLY A 188 0.12 19.80 -6.54
N GLY A 189 -0.61 20.67 -7.25
CA GLY A 189 -1.88 20.35 -7.89
C GLY A 189 -1.79 19.31 -9.02
N MET A 190 -0.63 19.22 -9.69
CA MET A 190 -0.36 18.25 -10.75
C MET A 190 0.11 16.89 -10.23
N LEU A 191 0.71 16.82 -9.03
CA LEU A 191 1.29 15.58 -8.48
C LEU A 191 0.31 14.39 -8.36
N PRO A 192 -0.99 14.57 -8.03
CA PRO A 192 -1.96 13.47 -8.03
C PRO A 192 -2.07 12.73 -9.37
N ALA A 193 -1.81 13.41 -10.50
CA ALA A 193 -1.83 12.77 -11.82
C ALA A 193 -0.76 11.69 -11.96
N ILE A 194 0.35 11.79 -11.21
CA ILE A 194 1.42 10.80 -11.19
C ILE A 194 0.95 9.53 -10.49
N GLY A 195 0.37 9.67 -9.29
CA GLY A 195 -0.18 8.54 -8.54
C GLY A 195 -1.28 7.81 -9.32
N ILE A 196 -2.18 8.57 -9.95
CA ILE A 196 -3.22 8.02 -10.82
C ILE A 196 -2.62 7.35 -12.06
N GLY A 197 -1.65 7.99 -12.74
CA GLY A 197 -1.02 7.41 -13.92
C GLY A 197 -0.25 6.12 -13.62
N MET A 198 0.41 6.04 -12.46
CA MET A 198 1.01 4.79 -11.97
C MET A 198 -0.04 3.71 -11.75
N LEU A 199 -1.18 4.06 -11.15
CA LEU A 199 -2.27 3.11 -10.96
C LEU A 199 -2.86 2.61 -12.28
N LEU A 200 -3.05 3.50 -13.26
CA LEU A 200 -3.48 3.14 -14.61
C LEU A 200 -2.46 2.23 -15.32
N ASN A 201 -1.16 2.41 -15.09
CA ASN A 201 -0.12 1.54 -15.65
C ASN A 201 -0.26 0.07 -15.20
N TYR A 202 -0.85 -0.17 -14.02
CA TYR A 202 -1.11 -1.52 -13.50
C TYR A 202 -2.51 -2.04 -13.86
N MET A 203 -3.53 -1.20 -13.72
CA MET A 203 -4.93 -1.61 -13.82
C MET A 203 -5.51 -1.49 -15.24
N ALA A 204 -5.08 -0.47 -16.00
CA ALA A 204 -5.75 -0.12 -17.24
C ALA A 204 -5.37 -1.08 -18.36
N ARG A 205 -6.39 -1.76 -18.88
CA ARG A 205 -6.34 -2.47 -20.17
C ARG A 205 -7.17 -1.68 -21.16
N TRP A 206 -6.79 -1.64 -22.44
CA TRP A 206 -7.51 -0.87 -23.46
C TRP A 206 -9.03 -1.16 -23.51
N ARG A 207 -9.43 -2.41 -23.26
CA ARG A 207 -10.83 -2.85 -23.11
C ARG A 207 -11.58 -2.18 -21.93
N LEU A 208 -10.88 -1.85 -20.84
CA LEU A 208 -11.47 -1.35 -19.60
C LEU A 208 -11.31 0.17 -19.42
N VAL A 209 -10.47 0.84 -20.23
CA VAL A 209 -10.33 2.31 -20.25
C VAL A 209 -11.67 3.07 -20.37
N PRO A 210 -12.70 2.58 -21.10
CA PRO A 210 -14.00 3.26 -21.13
C PRO A 210 -14.62 3.48 -19.74
N PHE A 211 -14.39 2.60 -18.76
CA PHE A 211 -14.89 2.78 -17.40
C PHE A 211 -14.19 3.93 -16.66
N PHE A 212 -12.90 4.15 -16.94
CA PHE A 212 -12.18 5.32 -16.45
C PHE A 212 -12.76 6.63 -17.00
N LEU A 213 -13.01 6.69 -18.31
CA LEU A 213 -13.64 7.86 -18.92
C LEU A 213 -15.07 8.08 -18.42
N LEU A 214 -15.84 7.00 -18.22
CA LEU A 214 -17.17 7.07 -17.62
C LEU A 214 -17.12 7.75 -16.25
N GLY A 215 -16.25 7.29 -15.36
CA GLY A 215 -16.07 7.88 -14.04
C GLY A 215 -15.69 9.36 -14.08
N PHE A 216 -14.78 9.73 -14.99
CA PHE A 216 -14.37 11.12 -15.21
C PHE A 216 -15.56 12.00 -15.63
N LEU A 217 -16.35 11.56 -16.61
CA LEU A 217 -17.51 12.30 -17.12
C LEU A 217 -18.61 12.46 -16.07
N LEU A 218 -18.90 11.39 -15.31
CA LEU A 218 -19.88 11.43 -14.21
C LEU A 218 -19.48 12.44 -13.13
N ALA A 219 -18.19 12.54 -12.81
CA ALA A 219 -17.70 13.49 -11.84
C ALA A 219 -17.75 14.94 -12.36
N ILE A 220 -17.33 15.19 -13.61
CA ILE A 220 -17.13 16.57 -14.07
C ILE A 220 -18.41 17.25 -14.58
N TYR A 221 -19.30 16.49 -15.22
CA TYR A 221 -20.55 17.02 -15.81
C TYR A 221 -21.75 16.86 -14.91
N LEU A 222 -21.92 15.68 -14.30
CA LEU A 222 -23.05 15.42 -13.40
C LEU A 222 -22.75 15.81 -11.95
N GLN A 223 -21.49 16.15 -11.64
CA GLN A 223 -21.05 16.55 -10.29
C GLN A 223 -21.47 15.52 -9.22
N LEU A 224 -21.52 14.25 -9.61
CA LEU A 224 -21.95 13.19 -8.69
C LEU A 224 -20.90 12.99 -7.59
N PRO A 225 -21.34 12.77 -6.33
CA PRO A 225 -20.42 12.40 -5.27
C PRO A 225 -19.67 11.11 -5.59
N THR A 226 -18.40 11.00 -5.19
CA THR A 226 -17.55 9.83 -5.49
C THR A 226 -18.17 8.51 -5.04
N LEU A 227 -18.91 8.51 -3.92
CA LEU A 227 -19.63 7.32 -3.45
C LEU A 227 -20.68 6.84 -4.45
N VAL A 228 -21.45 7.75 -5.05
CA VAL A 228 -22.47 7.40 -6.06
C VAL A 228 -21.78 6.82 -7.30
N ILE A 229 -20.67 7.44 -7.73
CA ILE A 229 -19.88 6.94 -8.86
C ILE A 229 -19.31 5.55 -8.56
N ALA A 230 -18.86 5.29 -7.34
CA ALA A 230 -18.40 3.97 -6.92
C ALA A 230 -19.51 2.91 -6.96
N LEU A 231 -20.74 3.25 -6.54
CA LEU A 231 -21.88 2.35 -6.66
C LEU A 231 -22.24 2.06 -8.13
N VAL A 232 -22.19 3.07 -9.00
CA VAL A 232 -22.34 2.88 -10.45
C VAL A 232 -21.24 1.98 -11.00
N GLY A 233 -19.99 2.21 -10.59
CA GLY A 233 -18.84 1.38 -10.95
C GLY A 233 -18.97 -0.07 -10.48
N LEU A 234 -19.56 -0.29 -9.30
CA LEU A 234 -19.83 -1.63 -8.78
C LEU A 234 -20.89 -2.37 -9.60
N ILE A 235 -21.98 -1.68 -9.96
CA ILE A 235 -23.01 -2.24 -10.85
C ILE A 235 -22.37 -2.58 -12.21
N ALA A 236 -21.60 -1.65 -12.78
CA ALA A 236 -20.89 -1.86 -14.04
C ALA A 236 -19.90 -3.03 -13.95
N ALA A 237 -19.19 -3.19 -12.83
CA ALA A 237 -18.29 -4.31 -12.59
C ALA A 237 -19.01 -5.66 -12.56
N VAL A 238 -20.14 -5.75 -11.83
CA VAL A 238 -20.96 -6.96 -11.77
C VAL A 238 -21.48 -7.34 -13.15
N LEU A 239 -22.05 -6.38 -13.89
CA LEU A 239 -22.52 -6.61 -15.25
C LEU A 239 -21.37 -7.01 -16.17
N HIS A 240 -20.22 -6.32 -16.09
CA HIS A 240 -19.07 -6.65 -16.90
C HIS A 240 -18.62 -8.10 -16.70
N VAL A 241 -18.47 -8.55 -15.45
CA VAL A 241 -18.06 -9.92 -15.13
C VAL A 241 -19.08 -10.95 -15.60
N GLN A 242 -20.38 -10.63 -15.50
CA GLN A 242 -21.46 -11.51 -15.96
C GLN A 242 -21.45 -11.70 -17.49
N TYR A 243 -21.21 -10.63 -18.25
CA TYR A 243 -21.31 -10.65 -19.71
C TYR A 243 -19.97 -10.82 -20.46
N SER A 244 -18.82 -10.67 -19.79
CA SER A 244 -17.50 -10.79 -20.42
C SER A 244 -17.01 -12.22 -20.61
N GLY A 245 -17.77 -13.22 -20.13
CA GLY A 245 -17.33 -14.62 -20.13
C GLY A 245 -16.19 -14.90 -19.15
N ALA A 246 -15.84 -13.96 -18.26
CA ALA A 246 -14.86 -14.18 -17.19
C ALA A 246 -15.32 -15.30 -16.25
N LEU A 247 -16.63 -15.43 -16.04
CA LEU A 247 -17.27 -16.63 -15.51
C LEU A 247 -17.30 -17.75 -16.58
N GLY A 248 -16.14 -18.12 -17.13
CA GLY A 248 -16.04 -19.37 -17.89
C GLY A 248 -16.46 -20.53 -16.99
N PRO A 249 -16.88 -21.70 -17.54
CA PRO A 249 -17.20 -22.85 -16.71
C PRO A 249 -15.98 -23.12 -15.83
N ALA A 250 -16.13 -22.90 -14.52
CA ALA A 250 -15.07 -23.23 -13.58
C ALA A 250 -14.72 -24.69 -13.86
N SER A 251 -13.52 -24.94 -14.38
CA SER A 251 -13.03 -26.31 -14.51
C SER A 251 -12.96 -26.83 -13.09
N ALA A 252 -14.03 -27.49 -12.65
CA ALA A 252 -14.07 -28.18 -11.39
C ALA A 252 -12.83 -29.05 -11.38
N PRO A 253 -11.95 -28.93 -10.36
CA PRO A 253 -10.76 -29.77 -10.31
C PRO A 253 -11.21 -31.22 -10.47
N ASP A 254 -10.58 -31.91 -11.42
CA ASP A 254 -10.99 -33.22 -11.87
C ASP A 254 -11.25 -34.12 -10.66
N LYS A 255 -12.44 -34.73 -10.56
CA LYS A 255 -12.84 -35.47 -9.35
C LYS A 255 -11.81 -36.57 -9.02
N ALA A 256 -11.19 -37.17 -10.05
CA ALA A 256 -10.10 -38.14 -9.91
C ALA A 256 -8.82 -37.56 -9.30
N ALA A 257 -8.40 -36.35 -9.71
CA ALA A 257 -7.27 -35.65 -9.10
C ALA A 257 -7.58 -35.16 -7.67
N SER A 258 -8.84 -34.78 -7.39
CA SER A 258 -9.28 -34.37 -6.06
C SER A 258 -9.29 -35.52 -5.02
N LEU A 259 -9.40 -36.77 -5.49
CA LEU A 259 -9.37 -37.99 -4.66
C LEU A 259 -7.94 -38.39 -4.25
N GLN A 260 -6.92 -38.09 -5.05
CA GLN A 260 -5.51 -38.36 -4.72
C GLN A 260 -4.88 -37.30 -3.80
N LEU A 261 -5.53 -36.13 -3.69
CA LEU A 261 -5.05 -34.95 -2.95
C LEU A 261 -5.72 -34.80 -1.57
N GLN A 262 -6.33 -35.86 -1.05
CA GLN A 262 -6.82 -35.84 0.32
C GLN A 262 -5.62 -35.71 1.28
N PRO A 263 -5.71 -34.89 2.34
CA PRO A 263 -4.67 -34.85 3.35
C PRO A 263 -4.44 -36.29 3.84
N PRO A 264 -3.18 -36.72 4.03
CA PRO A 264 -2.91 -38.09 4.42
C PRO A 264 -3.74 -38.41 5.65
N SER A 265 -4.45 -39.54 5.60
CA SER A 265 -5.20 -40.10 6.70
C SER A 265 -4.23 -40.46 7.83
N GLY A 266 -3.84 -39.45 8.60
CA GLY A 266 -2.99 -39.52 9.77
C GLY A 266 -3.57 -38.63 10.87
N LEU A 267 -3.18 -38.89 12.11
CA LEU A 267 -3.55 -38.07 13.27
C LEU A 267 -3.20 -36.60 13.01
N ARG A 268 -4.21 -35.72 12.95
CA ARG A 268 -3.97 -34.26 12.95
C ARG A 268 -3.38 -33.87 14.31
N LEU A 269 -2.07 -33.69 14.34
CA LEU A 269 -1.30 -33.28 15.51
C LEU A 269 -1.46 -31.77 15.77
N VAL A 270 -1.61 -30.99 14.69
CA VAL A 270 -1.77 -29.53 14.76
C VAL A 270 -3.24 -29.19 15.00
N THR A 271 -3.51 -28.47 16.10
CA THR A 271 -4.87 -28.06 16.42
C THR A 271 -5.28 -26.78 15.68
N ARG A 272 -6.59 -26.52 15.58
CA ARG A 272 -7.10 -25.24 15.04
C ARG A 272 -6.57 -24.03 15.82
N ARG A 273 -6.36 -24.17 17.13
CA ARG A 273 -5.80 -23.10 17.98
C ARG A 273 -4.34 -22.81 17.63
N ASP A 274 -3.54 -23.86 17.39
CA ASP A 274 -2.15 -23.69 16.99
C ASP A 274 -2.06 -23.01 15.62
N MET A 275 -2.91 -23.41 14.66
CA MET A 275 -3.03 -22.80 13.34
C MET A 275 -3.40 -21.31 13.39
N LEU A 276 -4.45 -20.97 14.15
CA LEU A 276 -4.87 -19.58 14.32
C LEU A 276 -3.79 -18.74 15.01
N GLY A 277 -3.09 -19.33 15.99
CA GLY A 277 -1.98 -18.67 16.66
C GLY A 277 -0.78 -18.41 15.74
N ALA A 278 -0.46 -19.35 14.84
CA ALA A 278 0.60 -19.19 13.85
C ALA A 278 0.24 -18.13 12.81
N TRP A 279 -0.98 -18.22 12.25
CA TRP A 279 -1.50 -17.26 11.28
C TRP A 279 -1.54 -15.84 11.85
N PHE A 280 -2.05 -15.66 13.07
CA PHE A 280 -2.10 -14.34 13.72
C PHE A 280 -0.70 -13.73 13.90
N ARG A 281 0.30 -14.55 14.25
CA ARG A 281 1.70 -14.10 14.36
C ARG A 281 2.27 -13.68 13.01
N TRP A 282 1.97 -14.40 11.94
CA TRP A 282 2.39 -14.03 10.59
C TRP A 282 1.75 -12.71 10.15
N LEU A 283 0.42 -12.64 10.22
CA LEU A 283 -0.35 -11.46 9.83
C LEU A 283 0.15 -10.21 10.57
N THR A 284 0.42 -10.35 11.87
CA THR A 284 0.90 -9.25 12.70
C THR A 284 2.38 -8.96 12.44
N PHE A 285 3.27 -9.94 12.60
CA PHE A 285 4.72 -9.70 12.76
C PHE A 285 5.58 -10.09 11.55
N SER A 286 5.01 -10.21 10.35
CA SER A 286 5.75 -10.52 9.12
C SER A 286 6.87 -9.50 8.81
N HIS A 287 6.66 -8.23 9.17
CA HIS A 287 7.57 -7.10 8.89
C HIS A 287 8.19 -6.44 10.14
N SER A 288 8.13 -7.11 11.29
CA SER A 288 8.62 -6.52 12.55
C SER A 288 10.12 -6.30 12.56
N CYS A 289 10.87 -7.31 12.09
CA CYS A 289 12.33 -7.25 11.91
C CYS A 289 12.67 -7.54 10.43
N TYR A 290 12.07 -6.77 9.52
CA TYR A 290 12.30 -6.88 8.08
C TYR A 290 13.70 -6.37 7.73
N ASN A 291 14.49 -7.15 6.99
CA ASN A 291 15.92 -6.88 6.84
C ASN A 291 16.49 -7.38 5.50
N TYR A 292 17.64 -6.86 5.06
CA TYR A 292 18.20 -7.24 3.75
C TYR A 292 18.80 -8.64 3.69
N GLU A 293 19.25 -9.21 4.81
CA GLU A 293 19.84 -10.55 4.81
C GLU A 293 18.79 -11.63 4.52
N ARG A 294 17.61 -11.54 5.15
CA ARG A 294 16.60 -12.62 5.14
C ARG A 294 15.18 -12.16 4.85
N LEU A 295 14.97 -10.86 4.65
CA LEU A 295 13.66 -10.26 4.40
C LEU A 295 12.66 -10.68 5.50
N GLN A 296 11.64 -11.46 5.17
CA GLN A 296 10.61 -11.89 6.11
C GLN A 296 10.97 -13.20 6.84
N GLY A 297 12.17 -13.76 6.63
CA GLY A 297 12.58 -15.06 7.18
C GLY A 297 12.42 -15.17 8.71
N LEU A 298 12.77 -14.12 9.46
CA LEU A 298 12.57 -14.10 10.91
C LEU A 298 11.07 -14.03 11.29
N GLY A 299 10.27 -13.31 10.51
CA GLY A 299 8.80 -13.31 10.60
C GLY A 299 8.20 -14.70 10.36
N PHE A 300 8.69 -15.40 9.34
CA PHE A 300 8.31 -16.77 9.02
C PHE A 300 8.61 -17.70 10.20
N ALA A 301 9.85 -17.70 10.70
CA ALA A 301 10.25 -18.51 11.85
C ALA A 301 9.41 -18.22 13.09
N HIS A 302 9.16 -16.95 13.39
CA HIS A 302 8.30 -16.54 14.51
C HIS A 302 6.88 -17.13 14.36
N SER A 303 6.28 -17.06 13.17
CA SER A 303 4.93 -17.61 12.93
C SER A 303 4.86 -19.12 13.15
N MET A 304 5.95 -19.85 12.89
CA MET A 304 6.04 -21.31 13.04
C MET A 304 6.31 -21.78 14.47
N THR A 305 6.69 -20.88 15.38
CA THR A 305 7.00 -21.23 16.78
C THR A 305 5.94 -22.08 17.52
N PRO A 306 4.61 -21.79 17.46
CA PRO A 306 3.61 -22.66 18.10
C PRO A 306 3.51 -24.04 17.43
N ILE A 307 3.71 -24.11 16.12
CA ILE A 307 3.64 -25.36 15.34
C ILE A 307 4.83 -26.25 15.71
N ILE A 308 6.04 -25.70 15.72
CA ILE A 308 7.27 -26.41 16.10
C ILE A 308 7.16 -26.94 17.54
N ALA A 309 6.70 -26.12 18.49
CA ALA A 309 6.52 -26.54 19.89
C ALA A 309 5.47 -27.66 20.05
N ARG A 310 4.47 -27.71 19.16
CA ARG A 310 3.47 -28.79 19.13
C ARG A 310 4.07 -30.09 18.60
N LEU A 311 4.78 -30.03 17.48
CA LEU A 311 5.24 -31.21 16.73
C LEU A 311 6.49 -31.84 17.33
N TYR A 312 7.45 -31.04 17.81
CA TYR A 312 8.74 -31.52 18.29
C TYR A 312 8.85 -31.39 19.81
N LYS A 313 9.55 -32.34 20.46
CA LYS A 313 9.65 -32.42 21.94
C LYS A 313 11.08 -32.32 22.46
N THR A 314 12.07 -32.80 21.71
CA THR A 314 13.48 -32.68 22.07
C THR A 314 14.00 -31.28 21.74
N ARG A 315 15.05 -30.85 22.44
CA ARG A 315 15.68 -29.55 22.13
C ARG A 315 16.40 -29.58 20.79
N GLU A 316 17.02 -30.70 20.42
CA GLU A 316 17.70 -30.82 19.13
C GLU A 316 16.71 -30.69 17.96
N ASP A 317 15.56 -31.36 18.02
CA ASP A 317 14.56 -31.31 16.94
C ASP A 317 13.95 -29.93 16.79
N ILE A 318 13.65 -29.26 17.92
CA ILE A 318 13.17 -27.87 17.93
C ILE A 318 14.23 -26.94 17.34
N ALA A 319 15.51 -27.12 17.71
CA ALA A 319 16.59 -26.31 17.19
C ALA A 319 16.80 -26.49 15.68
N SER A 320 16.71 -27.73 15.19
CA SER A 320 16.74 -28.03 13.76
C SER A 320 15.56 -27.37 13.04
N ALA A 321 14.34 -27.50 13.58
CA ALA A 321 13.14 -26.92 12.97
C ALA A 321 13.14 -25.40 12.91
N LEU A 322 13.62 -24.73 13.95
CA LEU A 322 13.77 -23.27 13.95
C LEU A 322 14.78 -22.81 12.88
N GLN A 323 15.92 -23.50 12.76
CA GLN A 323 16.95 -23.15 11.78
C GLN A 323 16.44 -23.30 10.34
N ARG A 324 15.69 -24.35 10.02
CA ARG A 324 15.04 -24.52 8.70
C ARG A 324 14.09 -23.40 8.31
N HIS A 325 13.55 -22.69 9.30
CA HIS A 325 12.55 -21.65 9.08
C HIS A 325 13.11 -20.23 9.23
N LEU A 326 14.37 -20.11 9.65
CA LEU A 326 15.13 -18.85 9.72
C LEU A 326 15.90 -18.54 8.42
N VAL A 327 15.60 -19.24 7.33
CA VAL A 327 16.18 -18.99 6.01
C VAL A 327 15.51 -17.79 5.32
N PHE A 328 16.12 -17.30 4.24
CA PHE A 328 15.55 -16.24 3.40
C PHE A 328 14.13 -16.58 2.97
N PHE A 329 13.20 -15.64 3.14
CA PHE A 329 11.82 -15.77 2.69
C PHE A 329 11.23 -14.40 2.38
N ASN A 330 10.57 -14.26 1.24
CA ASN A 330 9.88 -13.03 0.87
C ASN A 330 8.71 -13.28 -0.08
N THR A 331 7.53 -12.79 0.31
CA THR A 331 6.32 -12.79 -0.52
C THR A 331 5.39 -11.67 -0.04
N GLU A 332 4.34 -11.37 -0.81
CA GLU A 332 3.24 -10.55 -0.31
C GLU A 332 2.54 -11.29 0.87
N PRO A 333 2.34 -10.66 2.04
CA PRO A 333 1.94 -11.40 3.25
C PRO A 333 0.53 -11.99 3.29
N ASN A 334 -0.38 -11.50 2.46
CA ASN A 334 -1.78 -11.89 2.51
C ASN A 334 -2.02 -13.08 1.59
N VAL A 335 -1.63 -12.97 0.34
CA VAL A 335 -1.75 -14.06 -0.64
C VAL A 335 -0.67 -15.11 -0.41
N GLY A 336 0.55 -14.67 -0.12
CA GLY A 336 1.69 -15.54 0.20
C GLY A 336 1.55 -16.32 1.51
N ALA A 337 0.55 -16.00 2.34
CA ALA A 337 0.21 -16.78 3.53
C ALA A 337 -0.08 -18.26 3.22
N VAL A 338 -0.49 -18.59 2.00
CA VAL A 338 -0.65 -19.98 1.53
C VAL A 338 0.62 -20.82 1.71
N VAL A 339 1.81 -20.23 1.52
CA VAL A 339 3.10 -20.95 1.66
C VAL A 339 3.31 -21.44 3.08
N HIS A 340 2.85 -20.66 4.07
CA HIS A 340 2.92 -21.05 5.47
C HIS A 340 2.00 -22.24 5.74
N GLY A 341 0.75 -22.18 5.26
CA GLY A 341 -0.18 -23.30 5.37
C GLY A 341 0.40 -24.60 4.80
N VAL A 342 0.98 -24.53 3.60
CA VAL A 342 1.65 -25.67 2.94
C VAL A 342 2.82 -26.17 3.79
N THR A 343 3.64 -25.26 4.32
CA THR A 343 4.79 -25.61 5.17
C THR A 343 4.34 -26.31 6.45
N VAL A 344 3.26 -25.83 7.10
CA VAL A 344 2.71 -26.48 8.30
C VAL A 344 2.24 -27.90 8.00
N ALA A 345 1.57 -28.12 6.87
CA ALA A 345 1.15 -29.47 6.46
C ALA A 345 2.35 -30.40 6.21
N MET A 346 3.42 -29.89 5.60
CA MET A 346 4.66 -30.66 5.39
C MET A 346 5.38 -30.98 6.71
N GLU A 347 5.44 -30.03 7.64
CA GLU A 347 6.02 -30.24 8.98
C GLU A 347 5.24 -31.29 9.78
N GLU A 348 3.90 -31.27 9.70
CA GLU A 348 3.06 -32.28 10.35
C GLU A 348 3.27 -33.69 9.76
N GLN A 349 3.40 -33.79 8.43
CA GLN A 349 3.74 -35.06 7.75
C GLN A 349 5.10 -35.58 8.19
N ARG A 350 6.11 -34.70 8.27
CA ARG A 350 7.45 -35.06 8.74
C ARG A 350 7.43 -35.57 10.17
N ALA A 351 6.78 -34.84 11.08
CA ALA A 351 6.65 -35.23 12.48
C ALA A 351 5.88 -36.56 12.66
N SER A 352 5.02 -36.92 11.70
CA SER A 352 4.29 -38.19 11.66
C SER A 352 5.09 -39.35 11.06
N GLY A 353 6.38 -39.16 10.74
CA GLY A 353 7.28 -40.21 10.25
C GLY A 353 7.49 -40.24 8.73
N ALA A 354 7.07 -39.22 7.98
CA ALA A 354 7.33 -39.15 6.55
C ALA A 354 8.78 -38.70 6.26
N GLU A 355 9.71 -39.66 6.20
CA GLU A 355 11.15 -39.42 5.95
C GLU A 355 11.44 -38.68 4.63
N GLN A 356 10.51 -38.78 3.66
CA GLN A 356 10.63 -38.12 2.35
C GLN A 356 10.44 -36.59 2.40
N ILE A 357 10.09 -36.03 3.57
CA ILE A 357 9.97 -34.59 3.77
C ILE A 357 11.29 -34.08 4.34
N THR A 358 12.26 -33.89 3.45
CA THR A 358 13.58 -33.32 3.80
C THR A 358 13.51 -31.81 3.99
N ASP A 359 14.55 -31.24 4.59
CA ASP A 359 14.71 -29.79 4.74
C ASP A 359 14.70 -29.10 3.37
N ASP A 360 15.38 -29.71 2.40
CA ASP A 360 15.45 -29.25 1.01
C ASP A 360 14.08 -29.29 0.32
N ALA A 361 13.26 -30.30 0.59
CA ALA A 361 11.92 -30.39 0.03
C ALA A 361 11.04 -29.22 0.54
N ILE A 362 11.09 -28.92 1.84
CA ILE A 362 10.37 -27.79 2.42
C ILE A 362 10.87 -26.46 1.84
N ASN A 363 12.19 -26.27 1.78
CA ASN A 363 12.78 -25.04 1.25
C ASN A 363 12.50 -24.84 -0.24
N SER A 364 12.51 -25.92 -1.04
CA SER A 364 12.19 -25.87 -2.47
C SER A 364 10.75 -25.45 -2.71
N VAL A 365 9.80 -25.96 -1.91
CA VAL A 365 8.39 -25.53 -2.00
C VAL A 365 8.24 -24.06 -1.63
N LYS A 366 8.91 -23.59 -0.57
CA LYS A 366 8.89 -22.17 -0.19
C LYS A 366 9.44 -21.30 -1.32
N SER A 367 10.65 -21.57 -1.79
CA SER A 367 11.33 -20.80 -2.83
C SER A 367 10.58 -20.83 -4.16
N GLY A 368 10.02 -21.98 -4.54
CA GLY A 368 9.22 -22.13 -5.76
C GLY A 368 7.91 -21.35 -5.74
N LEU A 369 7.35 -21.09 -4.56
CA LEU A 369 6.10 -20.35 -4.40
C LEU A 369 6.29 -18.85 -4.11
N MET A 370 7.44 -18.43 -3.56
CA MET A 370 7.71 -17.02 -3.23
C MET A 370 7.50 -16.08 -4.42
N GLY A 371 8.10 -16.38 -5.56
CA GLY A 371 8.05 -15.51 -6.75
C GLY A 371 6.63 -15.35 -7.33
N PRO A 372 5.95 -16.45 -7.71
CA PRO A 372 4.60 -16.38 -8.25
C PRO A 372 3.60 -15.70 -7.31
N LEU A 373 3.66 -16.00 -6.01
CA LEU A 373 2.71 -15.44 -5.04
C LEU A 373 3.02 -13.99 -4.67
N ALA A 374 4.28 -13.58 -4.67
CA ALA A 374 4.64 -12.17 -4.56
C ALA A 374 4.03 -11.38 -5.73
N GLY A 375 4.24 -11.84 -6.97
CA GLY A 375 3.71 -11.14 -8.16
C GLY A 375 2.18 -11.04 -8.17
N ILE A 376 1.48 -12.15 -7.86
CA ILE A 376 0.01 -12.16 -7.77
C ILE A 376 -0.48 -11.29 -6.61
N GLY A 377 0.14 -11.44 -5.44
CA GLY A 377 -0.22 -10.72 -4.23
C GLY A 377 -0.05 -9.23 -4.39
N ASP A 378 1.13 -8.77 -4.80
CA ASP A 378 1.44 -7.34 -4.96
C ASP A 378 0.51 -6.68 -5.97
N SER A 379 0.22 -7.36 -7.09
CA SER A 379 -0.71 -6.85 -8.10
C SER A 379 -2.16 -6.76 -7.59
N MET A 380 -2.58 -7.69 -6.74
CA MET A 380 -3.95 -7.76 -6.24
C MET A 380 -4.18 -6.86 -5.02
N THR A 381 -3.32 -6.91 -4.00
CA THR A 381 -3.49 -6.12 -2.79
C THR A 381 -3.04 -4.69 -3.03
N GLN A 382 -1.75 -4.48 -3.30
CA GLN A 382 -1.17 -3.15 -3.48
C GLN A 382 -1.58 -2.48 -4.81
N GLY A 383 -1.74 -3.26 -5.88
CA GLY A 383 -2.04 -2.72 -7.21
C GLY A 383 -3.53 -2.50 -7.50
N LEU A 384 -4.44 -3.13 -6.74
CA LEU A 384 -5.86 -3.14 -7.07
C LEU A 384 -6.78 -2.87 -5.89
N ILE A 385 -6.73 -3.66 -4.82
CA ILE A 385 -7.64 -3.53 -3.67
C ILE A 385 -7.36 -2.23 -2.92
N THR A 386 -6.13 -2.04 -2.46
CA THR A 386 -5.74 -0.87 -1.66
C THR A 386 -6.00 0.44 -2.42
N PRO A 387 -5.60 0.62 -3.70
CA PRO A 387 -5.83 1.87 -4.41
C PRO A 387 -7.31 2.14 -4.70
N THR A 388 -8.10 1.10 -4.97
CA THR A 388 -9.55 1.26 -5.20
C THR A 388 -10.26 1.75 -3.94
N LEU A 389 -9.96 1.14 -2.79
CA LEU A 389 -10.53 1.54 -1.51
C LEU A 389 -10.02 2.91 -1.05
N LEU A 390 -8.73 3.22 -1.29
CA LEU A 390 -8.18 4.55 -1.07
C LEU A 390 -8.85 5.58 -1.96
N ALA A 391 -9.09 5.26 -3.23
CA ALA A 391 -9.68 6.20 -4.15
C ALA A 391 -11.10 6.62 -3.71
N LEU A 392 -11.88 5.66 -3.22
CA LEU A 392 -13.17 5.92 -2.58
C LEU A 392 -13.01 6.77 -1.30
N GLY A 393 -12.07 6.40 -0.42
CA GLY A 393 -11.82 7.10 0.83
C GLY A 393 -11.38 8.55 0.64
N ILE A 394 -10.48 8.80 -0.32
CA ILE A 394 -10.00 10.12 -0.72
C ILE A 394 -11.16 10.97 -1.25
N GLY A 395 -11.99 10.43 -2.15
CA GLY A 395 -13.12 11.18 -2.71
C GLY A 395 -14.09 11.69 -1.64
N LEU A 396 -14.41 10.84 -0.66
CA LEU A 396 -15.25 11.21 0.49
C LEU A 396 -14.55 12.22 1.42
N ALA A 397 -13.27 11.99 1.71
CA ALA A 397 -12.48 12.85 2.59
C ALA A 397 -12.31 14.27 2.02
N GLN A 398 -12.13 14.41 0.71
CA GLN A 398 -12.04 15.72 0.04
C GLN A 398 -13.32 16.56 0.20
N GLN A 399 -14.48 15.89 0.29
CA GLN A 399 -15.76 16.53 0.57
C GLN A 399 -15.96 16.85 2.07
N GLY A 400 -15.00 16.55 2.93
CA GLY A 400 -15.08 16.74 4.37
C GLY A 400 -15.83 15.63 5.11
N ASN A 401 -16.09 14.49 4.47
CA ASN A 401 -16.82 13.39 5.07
C ASN A 401 -15.87 12.39 5.77
N LEU A 402 -15.97 12.30 7.09
CA LEU A 402 -15.19 11.36 7.93
C LEU A 402 -15.45 9.89 7.62
N ALA A 403 -16.53 9.55 6.91
CA ALA A 403 -16.75 8.19 6.42
C ALA A 403 -15.62 7.72 5.49
N GLY A 404 -14.91 8.63 4.80
CA GLY A 404 -13.81 8.30 3.91
C GLY A 404 -12.70 7.46 4.59
N PRO A 405 -11.97 8.01 5.58
CA PRO A 405 -10.94 7.26 6.31
C PRO A 405 -11.50 6.05 7.07
N ILE A 406 -12.71 6.14 7.63
CA ILE A 406 -13.32 5.05 8.40
C ILE A 406 -13.64 3.84 7.51
N LEU A 407 -14.31 4.07 6.38
CA LEU A 407 -14.65 3.01 5.44
C LEU A 407 -13.39 2.38 4.84
N TYR A 408 -12.37 3.18 4.52
CA TYR A 408 -11.09 2.65 4.06
C TYR A 408 -10.50 1.69 5.09
N VAL A 409 -10.41 2.10 6.37
CA VAL A 409 -9.83 1.25 7.42
C VAL A 409 -10.61 -0.06 7.57
N LEU A 410 -11.94 0.01 7.62
CA LEU A 410 -12.78 -1.17 7.82
C LEU A 410 -12.72 -2.14 6.63
N LEU A 411 -12.87 -1.63 5.40
CA LEU A 411 -12.91 -2.46 4.19
C LEU A 411 -11.53 -3.06 3.89
N GLU A 412 -10.46 -2.27 4.01
CA GLU A 412 -9.10 -2.75 3.77
C GLU A 412 -8.72 -3.82 4.80
N SER A 413 -8.99 -3.57 6.09
CA SER A 413 -8.70 -4.56 7.15
C SER A 413 -9.48 -5.85 6.93
N ALA A 414 -10.77 -5.76 6.57
CA ALA A 414 -11.59 -6.93 6.28
C ALA A 414 -11.06 -7.72 5.08
N ALA A 415 -10.64 -7.03 4.01
CA ALA A 415 -10.05 -7.65 2.83
C ALA A 415 -8.73 -8.37 3.16
N ILE A 416 -7.80 -7.69 3.84
CA ILE A 416 -6.49 -8.23 4.24
C ILE A 416 -6.65 -9.46 5.14
N VAL A 417 -7.44 -9.33 6.20
CA VAL A 417 -7.68 -10.42 7.16
C VAL A 417 -8.37 -11.60 6.46
N GLY A 418 -9.38 -11.31 5.63
CA GLY A 418 -10.13 -12.34 4.90
C GLY A 418 -9.28 -13.11 3.90
N ILE A 419 -8.52 -12.39 3.06
CA ILE A 419 -7.61 -13.00 2.07
C ILE A 419 -6.54 -13.81 2.79
N SER A 420 -5.84 -13.22 3.76
CA SER A 420 -4.77 -13.88 4.52
C SER A 420 -5.26 -15.15 5.23
N TYR A 421 -6.41 -15.09 5.89
CA TYR A 421 -7.00 -16.24 6.57
C TYR A 421 -7.34 -17.36 5.58
N PHE A 422 -8.01 -17.01 4.48
CA PHE A 422 -8.45 -17.97 3.47
C PHE A 422 -7.25 -18.66 2.81
N THR A 423 -6.27 -17.91 2.33
CA THR A 423 -5.08 -18.44 1.65
C THR A 423 -4.24 -19.30 2.58
N TRP A 424 -4.02 -18.87 3.83
CA TRP A 424 -3.35 -19.68 4.85
C TRP A 424 -4.02 -21.03 5.06
N MET A 425 -5.34 -21.03 5.28
CA MET A 425 -6.09 -22.25 5.59
C MET A 425 -6.18 -23.18 4.38
N GLN A 426 -6.30 -22.63 3.17
CA GLN A 426 -6.29 -23.40 1.94
C GLN A 426 -4.91 -24.02 1.67
N GLY A 427 -3.83 -23.31 1.97
CA GLY A 427 -2.48 -23.86 1.87
C GLY A 427 -2.29 -25.10 2.75
N TYR A 428 -2.79 -25.06 3.99
CA TYR A 428 -2.76 -26.23 4.88
C TYR A 428 -3.62 -27.39 4.38
N ARG A 429 -4.81 -27.09 3.83
CA ARG A 429 -5.70 -28.11 3.26
C ARG A 429 -5.13 -28.77 2.01
N TRP A 430 -4.47 -28.02 1.14
CA TRP A 430 -3.91 -28.53 -0.10
C TRP A 430 -2.54 -29.19 0.07
N GLY A 431 -1.76 -28.80 1.08
CA GLY A 431 -0.42 -29.33 1.32
C GLY A 431 0.45 -29.21 0.06
N ARG A 432 1.20 -30.26 -0.29
CA ARG A 432 2.07 -30.28 -1.48
C ARG A 432 1.34 -30.01 -2.80
N ALA A 433 0.06 -30.35 -2.88
CA ALA A 433 -0.79 -30.13 -4.05
C ALA A 433 -1.06 -28.65 -4.36
N ALA A 434 -0.78 -27.76 -3.41
CA ALA A 434 -0.96 -26.33 -3.58
C ALA A 434 -0.13 -25.78 -4.74
N VAL A 435 1.06 -26.34 -4.99
CA VAL A 435 1.95 -25.89 -6.07
C VAL A 435 1.24 -25.98 -7.42
N GLU A 436 0.70 -27.14 -7.76
CA GLU A 436 -0.01 -27.35 -9.02
C GLU A 436 -1.29 -26.50 -9.10
N ARG A 437 -2.08 -26.44 -8.02
CA ARG A 437 -3.36 -25.70 -7.99
C ARG A 437 -3.20 -24.20 -8.14
N ILE A 438 -2.18 -23.62 -7.51
CA ILE A 438 -1.89 -22.19 -7.59
C ILE A 438 -1.45 -21.83 -9.01
N LEU A 439 -0.63 -22.68 -9.63
CA LEU A 439 -0.15 -22.45 -11.00
C LEU A 439 -1.27 -22.59 -12.06
N GLN A 440 -2.34 -23.31 -11.76
CA GLN A 440 -3.49 -23.52 -12.65
C GLN A 440 -4.65 -22.54 -12.43
N ALA A 441 -4.55 -21.63 -11.45
CA ALA A 441 -5.73 -20.91 -10.95
C ALA A 441 -6.25 -19.79 -11.88
N GLY A 442 -7.27 -20.11 -12.70
CA GLY A 442 -8.16 -19.14 -13.36
C GLY A 442 -9.24 -18.54 -12.43
N LEU A 443 -9.35 -19.01 -11.18
CA LEU A 443 -10.40 -18.62 -10.21
C LEU A 443 -10.31 -17.15 -9.74
N LEU A 444 -9.15 -16.51 -9.85
CA LEU A 444 -8.97 -15.12 -9.43
C LEU A 444 -9.37 -14.11 -10.51
N GLN A 445 -9.46 -14.54 -11.77
CA GLN A 445 -9.65 -13.64 -12.90
C GLN A 445 -10.97 -12.84 -12.88
N PRO A 446 -12.15 -13.43 -12.56
CA PRO A 446 -13.40 -12.66 -12.51
C PRO A 446 -13.41 -11.60 -11.41
N LEU A 447 -12.84 -11.93 -10.25
CA LEU A 447 -12.73 -11.02 -9.12
C LEU A 447 -11.80 -9.84 -9.46
N THR A 448 -10.65 -10.13 -10.07
CA THR A 448 -9.69 -9.12 -10.50
C THR A 448 -10.28 -8.21 -11.58
N GLU A 449 -10.98 -8.75 -12.58
CA GLU A 449 -11.63 -7.95 -13.63
C GLU A 449 -12.73 -7.03 -13.04
N GLY A 450 -13.61 -7.56 -12.19
CA GLY A 450 -14.65 -6.76 -11.55
C GLY A 450 -14.10 -5.63 -10.69
N ALA A 451 -13.12 -5.93 -9.83
CA ALA A 451 -12.45 -4.91 -9.03
C ALA A 451 -11.73 -3.87 -9.91
N THR A 452 -11.19 -4.27 -11.06
CA THR A 452 -10.54 -3.34 -12.01
C THR A 452 -11.54 -2.37 -12.63
N VAL A 453 -12.73 -2.85 -13.01
CA VAL A 453 -13.80 -1.98 -13.55
C VAL A 453 -14.25 -0.95 -12.51
N LEU A 454 -14.50 -1.39 -11.28
CA LEU A 454 -14.85 -0.51 -10.17
C LEU A 454 -13.73 0.53 -9.94
N GLY A 455 -12.49 0.07 -9.80
CA GLY A 455 -11.35 0.93 -9.53
C GLY A 455 -11.11 1.96 -10.64
N LEU A 456 -11.15 1.56 -11.92
CA LEU A 456 -11.00 2.50 -13.03
C LEU A 456 -12.09 3.58 -13.02
N THR A 457 -13.34 3.21 -12.72
CA THR A 457 -14.44 4.17 -12.61
C THR A 457 -14.20 5.20 -11.50
N VAL A 458 -13.78 4.76 -10.31
CA VAL A 458 -13.48 5.65 -9.19
C VAL A 458 -12.25 6.52 -9.47
N VAL A 459 -11.21 5.96 -10.07
CA VAL A 459 -9.98 6.67 -10.43
C VAL A 459 -10.22 7.72 -11.51
N GLY A 460 -11.14 7.47 -12.44
CA GLY A 460 -11.63 8.46 -13.40
C GLY A 460 -12.26 9.67 -12.70
N ALA A 461 -13.14 9.42 -11.74
CA ALA A 461 -13.76 10.48 -10.93
C ALA A 461 -12.73 11.26 -10.11
N LEU A 462 -11.73 10.58 -9.55
CA LEU A 462 -10.62 11.25 -8.87
C LEU A 462 -9.81 12.13 -9.81
N THR A 463 -9.51 11.67 -11.02
CA THR A 463 -8.80 12.49 -12.02
C THR A 463 -9.50 13.82 -12.25
N ALA A 464 -10.83 13.83 -12.31
CA ALA A 464 -11.62 15.05 -12.48
C ALA A 464 -11.62 15.97 -11.25
N THR A 465 -11.38 15.45 -10.04
CA THR A 465 -11.63 16.16 -8.77
C THR A 465 -10.37 16.50 -7.99
N VAL A 466 -9.27 15.74 -8.14
CA VAL A 466 -8.02 15.95 -7.40
C VAL A 466 -6.85 16.44 -8.24
N VAL A 467 -6.88 16.25 -9.56
CA VAL A 467 -5.83 16.77 -10.45
C VAL A 467 -6.16 18.20 -10.82
N GLN A 468 -5.29 19.13 -10.44
CA GLN A 468 -5.46 20.55 -10.69
C GLN A 468 -4.45 21.02 -11.73
N LEU A 469 -4.96 21.39 -12.91
CA LEU A 469 -4.18 21.98 -13.98
C LEU A 469 -5.09 22.87 -14.82
N SER A 470 -4.78 24.16 -14.89
CA SER A 470 -5.44 25.11 -15.78
C SER A 470 -4.43 26.06 -16.43
N THR A 471 -4.85 26.68 -17.53
CA THR A 471 -4.04 27.69 -18.24
C THR A 471 -4.56 29.09 -17.98
N LYS A 472 -3.63 30.04 -17.81
CA LYS A 472 -3.92 31.48 -17.69
C LYS A 472 -3.85 32.23 -19.01
N LEU A 473 -3.60 31.52 -20.12
CA LEU A 473 -3.48 32.14 -21.43
C LEU A 473 -4.78 32.85 -21.83
N ALA A 474 -4.65 34.14 -22.11
CA ALA A 474 -5.71 34.98 -22.62
C ALA A 474 -5.27 35.55 -23.97
N ILE A 475 -6.13 35.42 -24.97
CA ILE A 475 -5.91 35.97 -26.32
C ILE A 475 -6.83 37.18 -26.47
N THR A 476 -6.25 38.38 -26.54
CA THR A 476 -7.01 39.60 -26.81
C THR A 476 -7.12 39.80 -28.31
N VAL A 477 -8.35 39.80 -28.84
CA VAL A 477 -8.65 40.08 -30.25
C VAL A 477 -9.58 41.28 -30.30
N GLY A 478 -9.04 42.46 -30.64
CA GLY A 478 -9.79 43.72 -30.59
C GLY A 478 -10.20 44.09 -29.15
N PRO A 479 -11.46 44.45 -28.86
CA PRO A 479 -11.93 44.79 -27.52
C PRO A 479 -12.28 43.56 -26.65
N GLN A 480 -12.25 42.35 -27.20
CA GLN A 480 -12.62 41.13 -26.47
C GLN A 480 -11.38 40.34 -26.03
N THR A 481 -11.36 39.94 -24.76
CA THR A 481 -10.37 39.01 -24.22
C THR A 481 -10.98 37.62 -24.16
N VAL A 482 -10.43 36.69 -24.93
CA VAL A 482 -10.83 35.28 -24.93
C VAL A 482 -9.90 34.51 -23.99
N LEU A 483 -10.45 33.93 -22.93
CA LEU A 483 -9.71 33.09 -21.99
C LEU A 483 -9.62 31.67 -22.55
N LEU A 484 -8.41 31.19 -22.81
CA LEU A 484 -8.21 29.89 -23.46
C LEU A 484 -8.84 28.73 -22.68
N GLN A 485 -8.75 28.77 -21.34
CA GLN A 485 -9.34 27.74 -20.48
C GLN A 485 -10.88 27.72 -20.59
N THR A 486 -11.54 28.81 -20.21
CA THR A 486 -13.00 28.83 -20.04
C THR A 486 -13.75 28.99 -21.35
N ASP A 487 -13.22 29.78 -22.29
CA ASP A 487 -13.96 30.13 -23.51
C ASP A 487 -13.74 29.14 -24.65
N VAL A 488 -12.69 28.30 -24.56
CA VAL A 488 -12.31 27.32 -25.60
C VAL A 488 -12.25 25.91 -25.04
N LEU A 489 -11.32 25.60 -24.12
CA LEU A 489 -11.07 24.22 -23.68
C LEU A 489 -12.27 23.62 -22.93
N ASP A 490 -12.85 24.37 -22.00
CA ASP A 490 -13.98 23.88 -21.19
C ASP A 490 -15.26 23.67 -22.02
N LYS A 491 -15.39 24.33 -23.18
CA LYS A 491 -16.49 24.10 -24.13
C LYS A 491 -16.31 22.82 -24.94
N ILE A 492 -15.06 22.38 -25.15
CA ILE A 492 -14.76 21.11 -25.81
C ILE A 492 -14.96 19.96 -24.83
N LEU A 493 -14.23 20.01 -23.71
CA LEU A 493 -14.31 19.04 -22.62
C LEU A 493 -13.82 19.71 -21.34
N LYS A 494 -14.72 19.89 -20.36
CA LYS A 494 -14.33 20.40 -19.05
C LYS A 494 -13.30 19.44 -18.42
N GLY A 495 -12.21 20.01 -17.89
CA GLY A 495 -11.11 19.21 -17.31
C GLY A 495 -10.23 18.48 -18.35
N LEU A 496 -10.22 18.91 -19.61
CA LEU A 496 -9.36 18.36 -20.65
C LEU A 496 -7.87 18.36 -20.27
N LEU A 497 -7.38 19.43 -19.63
CA LEU A 497 -5.97 19.52 -19.21
C LEU A 497 -5.61 18.50 -18.11
N PRO A 498 -6.35 18.40 -16.98
CA PRO A 498 -6.18 17.32 -16.00
C PRO A 498 -6.19 15.92 -16.62
N LEU A 499 -7.18 15.63 -17.48
CA LEU A 499 -7.30 14.34 -18.16
C LEU A 499 -6.09 14.06 -19.07
N SER A 500 -5.68 15.06 -19.85
CA SER A 500 -4.55 14.94 -20.78
C SER A 500 -3.23 14.74 -20.04
N LEU A 501 -3.01 15.44 -18.93
CA LEU A 501 -1.84 15.26 -18.08
C LEU A 501 -1.79 13.82 -17.55
N THR A 502 -2.89 13.32 -17.00
CA THR A 502 -2.96 11.96 -16.46
C THR A 502 -2.71 10.90 -17.52
N VAL A 503 -3.33 11.03 -18.71
CA VAL A 503 -3.10 10.11 -19.83
C VAL A 503 -1.67 10.19 -20.36
N PHE A 504 -1.08 11.39 -20.42
CA PHE A 504 0.31 11.58 -20.82
C PHE A 504 1.29 10.93 -19.84
N ILE A 505 1.06 11.08 -18.53
CA ILE A 505 1.87 10.42 -17.51
C ILE A 505 1.72 8.90 -17.61
N TRP A 506 0.49 8.40 -17.75
CA TRP A 506 0.26 6.97 -17.97
C TRP A 506 1.02 6.45 -19.21
N TRP A 507 1.02 7.22 -20.30
CA TRP A 507 1.79 6.88 -21.51
C TRP A 507 3.31 6.85 -21.27
N LEU A 508 3.88 7.80 -20.52
CA LEU A 508 5.30 7.80 -20.16
C LEU A 508 5.67 6.59 -19.30
N LEU A 509 4.83 6.24 -18.33
CA LEU A 509 5.05 5.12 -17.42
C LEU A 509 4.95 3.77 -18.16
N ASN A 510 4.01 3.63 -19.10
CA ASN A 510 3.91 2.46 -19.98
C ASN A 510 5.19 2.25 -20.81
N ARG A 511 5.97 3.31 -21.07
CA ARG A 511 7.30 3.24 -21.71
C ARG A 511 8.45 2.96 -20.73
N LYS A 512 8.15 2.43 -19.54
CA LYS A 512 9.10 2.06 -18.49
C LYS A 512 9.98 3.23 -18.01
N LYS A 513 9.49 4.47 -18.09
CA LYS A 513 10.16 5.62 -17.48
C LYS A 513 10.01 5.53 -15.96
N SER A 514 11.06 5.88 -15.22
CA SER A 514 11.00 5.82 -13.76
C SER A 514 10.01 6.87 -13.23
N PRO A 515 9.20 6.53 -12.21
CA PRO A 515 8.29 7.49 -11.58
C PRO A 515 8.99 8.78 -11.12
N LEU A 516 10.21 8.65 -10.59
CA LEU A 516 11.03 9.79 -10.18
C LEU A 516 11.34 10.74 -11.34
N ALA A 517 11.69 10.21 -12.52
CA ALA A 517 11.94 11.05 -13.69
C ALA A 517 10.66 11.78 -14.14
N VAL A 518 9.50 11.13 -14.07
CA VAL A 518 8.21 11.76 -14.38
C VAL A 518 7.90 12.87 -13.38
N ILE A 519 8.14 12.65 -12.09
CA ILE A 519 8.00 13.69 -11.05
C ILE A 519 8.87 14.90 -11.40
N LEU A 520 10.15 14.70 -11.74
CA LEU A 520 11.05 15.80 -12.11
C LEU A 520 10.58 16.57 -13.34
N VAL A 521 10.02 15.87 -14.34
CA VAL A 521 9.43 16.52 -15.52
C VAL A 521 8.20 17.36 -15.14
N VAL A 522 7.29 16.82 -14.31
CA VAL A 522 6.11 17.57 -13.83
C VAL A 522 6.54 18.80 -13.02
N PHE A 523 7.55 18.67 -12.16
CA PHE A 523 8.15 19.78 -11.43
C PHE A 523 8.71 20.85 -12.38
N ALA A 524 9.51 20.45 -13.36
CA ALA A 524 10.11 21.38 -14.33
C ALA A 524 9.04 22.10 -15.15
N VAL A 525 8.04 21.38 -15.67
CA VAL A 525 6.93 21.94 -16.47
C VAL A 525 6.05 22.86 -15.62
N GLY A 526 5.70 22.46 -14.40
CA GLY A 526 4.88 23.29 -13.51
C GLY A 526 5.57 24.59 -13.13
N LEU A 527 6.85 24.54 -12.75
CA LEU A 527 7.62 25.74 -12.40
C LEU A 527 7.82 26.66 -13.60
N THR A 528 8.29 26.12 -14.74
CA THR A 528 8.55 26.92 -15.95
C THR A 528 7.26 27.48 -16.54
N GLY A 529 6.20 26.69 -16.62
CA GLY A 529 4.90 27.11 -17.14
C GLY A 529 4.24 28.20 -16.29
N THR A 530 4.42 28.16 -14.96
CA THR A 530 3.97 29.22 -14.05
C THR A 530 4.83 30.47 -14.21
N TRP A 531 6.16 30.31 -14.30
CA TRP A 531 7.08 31.43 -14.47
C TRP A 531 6.86 32.20 -15.78
N LEU A 532 6.53 31.48 -16.86
CA LEU A 532 6.16 32.02 -18.17
C LEU A 532 4.72 32.55 -18.23
N GLY A 533 3.91 32.31 -17.19
CA GLY A 533 2.52 32.78 -17.10
C GLY A 533 1.52 31.98 -17.95
N TRP A 534 1.90 30.80 -18.46
CA TRP A 534 1.04 29.96 -19.28
C TRP A 534 0.15 29.04 -18.45
N LEU A 535 0.68 28.58 -17.33
CA LEU A 535 -0.02 27.78 -16.34
C LEU A 535 -0.41 28.66 -15.16
N GLY A 536 -1.53 28.32 -14.54
CA GLY A 536 -1.86 28.89 -13.26
C GLY A 536 -3.11 28.29 -12.67
N TRP A 537 -3.44 28.76 -11.48
CA TRP A 537 -4.52 28.21 -10.68
C TRP A 537 -5.86 28.89 -11.02
N SER A 538 -6.93 28.11 -11.05
CA SER A 538 -8.31 28.55 -11.34
C SER A 538 -9.22 28.33 -10.15
#